data_AF-A0A0S2IBJ9-F1
#
_entry.id   AF-A0A0S2IBJ9-F1
#
_cell.length_a   1.000
_cell.length_b   1.000
_cell.length_c   1.000
_cell.angle_alpha   90.00
_cell.angle_beta   90.00
_cell.angle_gamma   90.00
#
_symmetry.space_group_name_H-M   'P 1'
#
loop_
_entity.id
_entity.type
_entity.pdbx_description
1 polymer ?
#
loop_
_entity_poly.entity_id
_entity_poly.type
_entity_poly.pdbx_seq_one_letter_code
_entity_poly.pdbx_strand_id
1 'polypeptide(L)' 'KPGHFSRSLAKGPNTTTWIWNLHADAHDFDSHTSDLEEISRKVFSAHFGQLGVIFIWLSG' A
#
# COMPACT_ATOMS: atom_id res chain seq x y z
N LYS A 1 -4.09 8.09 -8.63
CA LYS A 1 -2.90 7.96 -9.50
C LYS A 1 -2.05 6.84 -8.94
N PRO A 2 -1.74 5.76 -9.70
CA PRO A 2 -0.90 4.68 -9.18
C PRO A 2 0.47 5.23 -8.75
N GLY A 3 0.98 4.76 -7.61
CA GLY A 3 2.26 5.20 -7.06
C GLY A 3 2.19 6.55 -6.33
N HIS A 4 1.00 7.11 -6.06
CA HIS A 4 0.87 8.40 -5.34
C HIS A 4 1.51 8.39 -3.94
N PHE A 5 1.63 7.20 -3.34
CA PHE A 5 2.22 6.99 -2.02
C PHE A 5 3.75 7.17 -2.01
N SER A 6 4.39 7.17 -3.19
CA SER A 6 5.83 7.35 -3.33
C SER A 6 6.11 8.51 -4.29
N ARG A 7 6.92 9.49 -3.84
CA ARG A 7 7.26 10.67 -4.67
C ARG A 7 8.01 10.30 -5.95
N SER A 8 8.78 9.21 -5.93
CA SER A 8 9.49 8.71 -7.11
C SER A 8 8.52 8.06 -8.11
N LEU A 9 7.58 7.25 -7.61
CA LEU A 9 6.61 6.56 -8.46
C LEU A 9 5.48 7.48 -8.97
N ALA A 10 5.11 8.51 -8.21
CA ALA A 10 4.05 9.45 -8.57
C ALA A 10 4.29 10.21 -9.89
N LYS A 11 5.53 10.22 -10.39
CA LYS A 11 5.92 10.82 -11.68
C LYS A 11 5.52 9.97 -12.89
N GLY A 12 5.05 8.74 -12.68
CA GLY A 12 4.62 7.83 -13.74
C GLY A 12 5.73 6.91 -14.25
N PRO A 13 5.37 5.92 -15.09
CA PRO A 13 6.27 4.87 -15.56
C PRO A 13 7.20 5.34 -16.67
N ASN A 14 8.50 5.45 -16.36
CA ASN A 14 9.56 5.64 -17.37
C ASN A 14 10.21 4.32 -17.81
N THR A 15 10.13 3.28 -16.99
CA THR A 15 10.68 1.94 -17.26
C THR A 15 9.71 0.88 -16.77
N THR A 16 9.86 -0.36 -17.22
CA THR A 16 9.06 -1.50 -16.73
C THR A 16 9.33 -1.82 -15.26
N THR A 17 10.54 -1.51 -14.74
CA THR A 17 10.87 -1.59 -13.30
C THR A 17 9.90 -0.78 -12.43
N TRP A 18 9.38 0.33 -12.94
CA TRP A 18 8.40 1.14 -12.22
C TRP A 18 7.17 0.33 -11.82
N ILE A 19 6.70 -0.60 -12.67
CA ILE A 19 5.53 -1.44 -12.38
C ILE A 19 5.84 -2.40 -11.22
N TRP A 20 7.05 -2.95 -11.18
CA TRP A 20 7.45 -3.85 -10.11
C TRP A 20 7.60 -3.11 -8.78
N ASN A 21 8.24 -1.95 -8.78
CA ASN A 21 8.35 -1.10 -7.60
C ASN A 21 6.98 -0.62 -7.11
N LEU A 22 6.04 -0.34 -8.03
CA LEU A 22 4.66 0.00 -7.66
C LEU A 22 3.99 -1.07 -6.79
N HIS A 23 4.19 -2.35 -7.08
CA HIS A 23 3.59 -3.44 -6.30
C HIS A 23 4.40 -3.74 -5.04
N ALA A 24 5.73 -3.77 -5.15
CA ALA A 24 6.63 -4.04 -4.02
C ALA A 24 6.45 -3.01 -2.89
N ASP A 25 6.31 -1.74 -3.25
CA ASP A 25 6.27 -0.64 -2.28
C ASP A 25 4.84 -0.37 -1.77
N ALA A 26 3.81 -1.04 -2.28
CA ALA A 26 2.41 -0.70 -1.99
C ALA A 26 2.05 -0.80 -0.51
N HIS A 27 2.65 -1.77 0.21
CA HIS A 27 2.42 -2.00 1.64
C HIS A 27 3.63 -1.64 2.52
N ASP A 28 4.68 -1.05 1.95
CA ASP A 28 5.82 -0.53 2.70
C ASP A 28 5.49 0.87 3.25
N PHE A 29 4.65 0.92 4.28
CA PHE A 29 4.13 2.19 4.82
C PHE A 29 5.21 3.10 5.42
N ASP A 30 6.30 2.53 5.93
CA ASP A 30 7.44 3.27 6.46
C ASP A 30 8.18 4.03 5.33
N SER A 31 8.18 3.49 4.10
CA SER A 31 8.73 4.20 2.93
C SER A 31 7.85 5.35 2.43
N HIS A 32 6.56 5.38 2.80
CA HIS A 32 5.62 6.41 2.33
C HIS A 32 5.71 7.70 3.12
N THR A 33 5.96 7.60 4.44
CA THR A 33 5.97 8.70 5.40
C THR A 33 6.78 8.31 6.63
N SER A 34 7.37 9.30 7.31
CA SER A 34 8.01 9.09 8.62
C SER A 34 7.07 9.33 9.81
N ASP A 35 5.80 9.65 9.54
CA ASP A 35 4.80 9.89 10.58
C ASP A 35 4.23 8.57 11.10
N LEU A 36 4.60 8.23 12.34
CA LEU A 36 4.16 7.01 13.02
C LEU A 36 2.64 6.96 13.24
N GLU A 37 1.97 8.10 13.38
CA GLU A 37 0.51 8.12 13.51
C GLU A 37 -0.16 7.71 12.20
N GLU A 38 0.32 8.26 11.07
CA GLU A 38 -0.18 7.89 9.74
C GLU A 38 0.10 6.42 9.41
N ILE A 39 1.32 5.93 9.71
CA ILE A 39 1.68 4.52 9.55
C ILE A 39 0.74 3.65 10.38
N SER A 40 0.57 3.95 11.66
CA SER A 40 -0.30 3.19 12.56
C SER A 40 -1.75 3.16 12.07
N ARG A 41 -2.27 4.27 11.55
CA ARG A 41 -3.63 4.36 10.98
C ARG A 41 -3.79 3.49 9.72
N LYS A 42 -2.78 3.45 8.85
CA LYS A 42 -2.77 2.57 7.66
C LYS A 42 -2.74 1.11 8.06
N VAL A 43 -1.86 0.74 8.99
CA VAL A 43 -1.75 -0.63 9.53
C VAL A 43 -3.08 -1.05 10.14
N PHE A 44 -3.66 -0.24 11.04
CA PHE A 44 -4.94 -0.53 11.67
C PHE A 44 -6.06 -0.77 10.64
N SER A 45 -6.16 0.10 9.62
CA SER A 45 -7.17 -0.04 8.57
C SER A 45 -6.95 -1.28 7.69
N ALA A 46 -5.69 -1.60 7.35
CA ALA A 46 -5.35 -2.78 6.56
C ALA A 46 -5.75 -4.09 7.27
N HIS A 47 -5.66 -4.15 8.61
CA HIS A 47 -6.14 -5.30 9.39
C HIS A 47 -7.64 -5.53 9.21
N PHE A 48 -8.47 -4.48 9.20
CA PHE A 48 -9.90 -4.63 8.93
C PHE A 48 -10.18 -5.09 7.50
N GLY A 49 -9.41 -4.61 6.52
CA GLY A 49 -9.47 -5.12 5.15
C GLY A 49 -9.21 -6.63 5.09
N GLN A 50 -8.16 -7.09 5.78
CA GLN A 50 -7.83 -8.51 5.87
C GLN A 50 -8.91 -9.33 6.58
N LEU A 51 -9.44 -8.84 7.71
CA LEU A 51 -10.56 -9.48 8.41
C LEU A 51 -11.80 -9.59 7.51
N GLY A 52 -12.09 -8.57 6.69
CA GLY A 52 -13.19 -8.60 5.72
C GLY A 52 -13.02 -9.73 4.69
N VAL A 53 -11.82 -9.87 4.11
CA VAL A 53 -11.52 -10.98 3.18
C VAL A 53 -11.67 -12.34 3.87
N ILE A 54 -11.21 -12.46 5.13
CA ILE A 54 -11.38 -13.68 5.92
C ILE A 54 -12.86 -14.00 6.15
N PHE A 55 -13.69 -13.02 6.54
CA PHE A 55 -15.12 -13.26 6.73
C PHE A 55 -15.84 -13.63 5.44
N ILE A 56 -15.47 -13.03 4.30
CA ILE A 56 -15.98 -13.45 2.99
C ILE A 56 -15.59 -14.91 2.72
N TRP A 57 -14.33 -15.29 2.96
CA TRP A 57 -13.86 -16.66 2.76
C TRP A 57 -14.59 -17.67 3.66
N LEU A 58 -14.86 -17.34 4.92
CA LEU A 58 -15.61 -18.18 5.86
C LEU A 58 -17.11 -18.28 5.53
N SER A 59 -17.65 -17.37 4.72
CA SER A 59 -19.08 -17.34 4.37
C SER A 59 -19.46 -18.24 3.19
N GLY A 60 -18.47 -18.72 2.44
CA GLY A 60 -18.63 -19.67 1.33
C GLY A 60 -18.64 -21.12 1.80
#